data_AF-A0A914XPY9-F1
#
_entry.id   AF-A0A914XPY9-F1
#
_cell.length_a   1.000
_cell.length_b   1.000
_cell.length_c   1.000
_cell.angle_alpha   90.00
_cell.angle_beta   90.00
_cell.angle_gamma   90.00
#
_symmetry.space_group_name_H-M   'P 1'
#
loop_
_entity.id
_entity.type
_entity.pdbx_description
1 polymer ?
#
loop_
_entity_poly.entity_id
_entity_poly.type
_entity_poly.pdbx_seq_one_letter_code
_entity_poly.pdbx_strand_id
1 'polypeptide(L)' 'MVEFKEVEGYDSLKSELKSLEKSDKPVFVLFTGSKDSSGKSWCPDCVT' A
#
# COMPACT_ATOMS: atom_id res chain seq x y z
N MET A 1 14.59 4.92 9.52
CA MET A 1 14.26 5.44 8.18
C MET A 1 13.19 4.53 7.60
N VAL A 2 12.06 5.08 7.15
CA VAL A 2 10.91 4.30 6.65
C VAL A 2 11.00 4.22 5.13
N GLU A 3 10.78 3.02 4.58
CA GLU A 3 10.70 2.78 3.14
C GLU A 3 9.23 2.77 2.72
N PHE A 4 8.87 3.57 1.73
CA PHE A 4 7.51 3.65 1.19
C PHE A 4 7.42 2.88 -0.12
N LYS A 5 6.41 2.04 -0.24
CA LYS A 5 6.13 1.28 -1.46
C LYS A 5 4.63 1.24 -1.70
N GLU A 6 4.21 1.71 -2.87
CA GLU A 6 2.82 1.60 -3.31
C GLU A 6 2.60 0.24 -3.96
N VAL A 7 1.46 -0.38 -3.65
CA VAL A 7 1.03 -1.66 -4.21
C VAL A 7 -0.46 -1.58 -4.53
N GLU A 8 -0.86 -2.17 -5.65
CA GLU A 8 -2.27 -2.23 -6.06
C GLU A 8 -2.80 -3.66 -6.04
N GLY A 9 -3.92 -3.84 -5.33
CA GLY A 9 -4.61 -5.12 -5.23
C GLY A 9 -4.01 -6.10 -4.22
N TYR A 10 -4.80 -7.12 -3.89
CA TYR A 10 -4.48 -8.11 -2.86
C TYR A 10 -3.25 -8.96 -3.22
N ASP A 11 -3.15 -9.43 -4.47
CA ASP A 11 -2.06 -10.32 -4.88
C ASP A 11 -0.69 -9.62 -4.84
N SER A 12 -0.63 -8.37 -5.28
CA SER A 12 0.58 -7.54 -5.20
C SER A 12 1.03 -7.34 -3.76
N LEU A 13 0.08 -6.97 -2.86
CA LEU A 13 0.36 -6.84 -1.44
C LEU A 13 0.87 -8.15 -0.83
N LYS A 14 0.22 -9.28 -1.16
CA LYS A 14 0.62 -10.60 -0.65
C LYS A 14 2.02 -11.00 -1.10
N SER A 15 2.38 -10.71 -2.35
CA SER A 15 3.73 -10.94 -2.87
C SER A 15 4.77 -10.09 -2.15
N GLU A 16 4.46 -8.82 -1.89
CA GLU A 16 5.36 -7.90 -1.19
C GLU A 16 5.56 -8.31 0.27
N LEU A 17 4.50 -8.68 0.98
CA LEU A 17 4.63 -9.16 2.36
C LEU A 17 5.52 -10.40 2.46
N LYS A 18 5.41 -11.33 1.51
CA LYS A 18 6.29 -12.51 1.43
C LYS A 18 7.76 -12.14 1.20
N SER A 19 8.05 -11.09 0.44
CA SER A 19 9.43 -10.63 0.23
C SER A 19 10.03 -10.05 1.52
N LEU A 20 9.18 -9.46 2.36
CA LEU A 20 9.53 -8.84 3.63
C LEU A 20 9.54 -9.80 4.83
N GLU A 21 9.02 -11.04 4.71
CA GLU A 21 8.98 -12.02 5.82
C GLU A 21 10.34 -12.31 6.46
N LYS A 22 11.44 -12.14 5.71
CA LYS A 22 12.81 -12.36 6.19
C LYS A 22 13.44 -11.12 6.84
N SER A 23 12.70 -10.01 6.90
CA SER A 23 13.15 -8.74 7.45
C SER A 23 12.69 -8.63 8.91
N ASP A 24 13.61 -8.27 9.81
CA ASP A 24 13.28 -7.90 11.21
C ASP A 24 12.64 -6.50 11.33
N LYS A 25 12.35 -5.83 10.21
CA LYS A 25 11.75 -4.49 10.21
C LYS A 25 10.23 -4.59 10.41
N PRO A 26 9.62 -3.72 11.23
CA PRO A 26 8.16 -3.64 11.33
C PRO A 26 7.56 -3.16 10.00
N VAL A 27 6.46 -3.80 9.59
CA VAL A 27 5.72 -3.47 8.38
C VAL A 27 4.44 -2.72 8.76
N PHE A 28 4.22 -1.58 8.12
CA PHE A 28 2.98 -0.80 8.24
C PHE A 28 2.26 -0.80 6.90
N VAL A 29 0.96 -1.11 6.91
CA VAL A 29 0.14 -1.15 5.69
C VAL A 29 -0.94 -0.09 5.81
N LEU A 30 -0.97 0.83 4.85
CA LEU A 30 -2.03 1.83 4.71
C LEU A 30 -2.97 1.40 3.58
N PHE A 31 -4.18 0.98 3.94
CA PHE A 31 -5.22 0.66 2.96
C PHE A 31 -5.97 1.94 2.58
N THR A 32 -5.99 2.25 1.29
CA THR A 32 -6.64 3.45 0.73
C THR A 32 -7.40 3.06 -0.54
N GLY A 33 -8.46 3.81 -0.87
CA GLY A 33 -9.16 3.64 -2.15
C GLY A 33 -8.23 3.94 -3.33
N SER A 34 -8.35 3.14 -4.40
CA SER A 34 -7.63 3.37 -5.65
C SER A 34 -7.88 4.77 -6.18
N LYS A 35 -6.84 5.37 -6.75
CA LYS A 35 -6.94 6.67 -7.42
C LYS A 35 -7.39 6.46 -8.86
N ASP A 36 -8.27 7.34 -9.33
CA ASP A 36 -8.62 7.40 -10.74
C ASP A 36 -7.48 8.00 -11.58
N SER A 37 -7.67 8.10 -12.90
CA SER A 37 -6.70 8.70 -13.82
C SER A 37 -6.43 10.19 -13.55
N SER A 38 -7.25 10.85 -12.73
CA SER A 38 -7.05 12.23 -12.26
C SER A 38 -6.35 12.29 -10.90
N GLY A 39 -5.91 11.14 -10.37
CA GLY A 39 -5.25 11.04 -9.07
C GLY A 39 -6.20 11.12 -7.88
N LYS A 40 -7.53 11.14 -8.10
CA LYS A 40 -8.52 11.26 -7.03
C LYS A 40 -8.94 9.89 -6.54
N SER A 41 -8.85 9.67 -5.22
CA SER A 41 -9.44 8.49 -4.61
C SER A 41 -10.96 8.62 -4.60
N TRP A 42 -11.66 7.51 -4.85
CA TRP A 42 -13.11 7.44 -4.68
C TRP A 42 -13.53 7.43 -3.20
N CYS A 43 -12.59 7.13 -2.30
CA CYS A 43 -12.83 7.11 -0.86
C CYS A 43 -12.73 8.54 -0.29
N PRO A 44 -13.85 9.12 0.21
CA PRO A 44 -13.89 10.52 0.66
C PRO A 44 -13.05 10.79 1.93
N ASP A 45 -12.84 9.77 2.76
CA ASP A 45 -11.98 9.86 3.95
C ASP A 45 -10.49 9.59 3.64
N CYS A 46 -10.20 8.96 2.50
CA CYS A 46 -8.84 8.63 2.08
C CYS A 46 -8.19 9.74 1.23
N VAL A 47 -8.91 10.86 1.02
CA VAL A 47 -8.45 11.98 0.20
C VAL A 47 -7.47 12.83 1.00
N THR A 48 -6.19 12.63 0.75
CA THR A 48 -5.13 13.62 1.02
C THR A 48 -4.60 14.17 -0.30
#